data_AF-A0A498D668-F1
#
_entry.id   AF-A0A498D668-F1
#
_cell.length_a   1.000
_cell.length_b   1.000
_cell.length_c   1.000
_cell.angle_alpha   90.00
_cell.angle_beta   90.00
_cell.angle_gamma   90.00
#
_symmetry.space_group_name_H-M   'P 1'
#
loop_
_entity.id
_entity.type
_entity.pdbx_description
1 polymer ?
#
loop_
_entity_poly.entity_id
_entity_poly.type
_entity_poly.pdbx_seq_one_letter_code
_entity_poly.pdbx_strand_id
1 'polypeptide(L)'
;MLGILTTTILSFILYFIISLFLILTTKKTRLTTIKAVIFAFIILFILNAVVVYLTLPAITVPNMAILNLGVAFIGMIGIYSFTLTKPFIGANIKFDTISVGIIAVSILALIVFSILGISALNNSYESIAKQEVEEAKPLDKDATPIVVSPEFARNKVQKSMSVVPNTQFYDLGKLQVQKIGDEVVFVAPVEFSDFWRYFRGNETEGYFTISATDINAQPKFVQSKMRYTNSSFFNHNINRVIYSAFPNYIQSGEAQIEVDDQGKPWYVQTLYQPIGLTNKPDMSNLHVAVVDPVSSEVSLYDVAEAPAFVEGSISSELASTENNYFGKYVHGWLNSIFGKKDVKIPNESGTESDVTPIFDENGEMHYFTDMSSPKENIDSALGYTLINARTGELVYFNGAQNNGIMDSKGAREIVNKEFPEKNWTGSMPILYNIDGNPTWVVNVLDPNGLFKHYAYIKAADSDFVVFGDTARQTLDAYRLALAQDPSNVESTGKTALEDRNGIIDRVVVTTKDTSQLVQFLLVGDKTIYTVNSSKAPLSVFLQRGDHINLEANILDNGTAIVETITIEGLTE
;
A
#
# COMPACT_ATOMS: atom_id res chain seq x y z
N MET A 1 -4.71 -28.35 10.56
CA MET A 1 -5.93 -28.62 11.38
C MET A 1 -5.74 -28.38 12.88
N LEU A 2 -4.52 -28.36 13.43
CA LEU A 2 -4.32 -28.15 14.88
C LEU A 2 -4.91 -26.81 15.35
N GLY A 3 -4.67 -25.71 14.61
CA GLY A 3 -5.20 -24.39 14.96
C GLY A 3 -6.73 -24.34 15.08
N ILE A 4 -7.46 -24.87 14.09
CA ILE A 4 -8.94 -24.92 14.10
C ILE A 4 -9.47 -25.68 15.32
N LEU A 5 -8.89 -26.84 15.62
CA LEU A 5 -9.28 -27.64 16.78
C LEU A 5 -9.00 -26.91 18.09
N THR A 6 -7.81 -26.32 18.24
CA THR A 6 -7.41 -25.56 19.43
C THR A 6 -8.35 -24.38 19.67
N THR A 7 -8.62 -23.57 18.64
CA THR A 7 -9.55 -22.44 18.72
C THR A 7 -10.96 -22.90 19.10
N THR A 8 -11.44 -24.00 18.49
CA THR A 8 -12.75 -24.58 18.81
C THR A 8 -12.82 -25.06 20.26
N ILE A 9 -11.75 -25.63 20.81
CA ILE A 9 -11.72 -26.06 22.21
C ILE A 9 -11.72 -24.84 23.15
N LEU A 10 -10.89 -23.83 22.85
CA LEU A 10 -10.76 -22.62 23.67
C LEU A 10 -12.04 -21.78 23.73
N SER A 11 -12.93 -21.87 22.73
CA SER A 11 -14.22 -21.18 22.75
C SER A 11 -15.27 -21.80 23.69
N PHE A 12 -14.99 -22.93 24.34
CA PHE A 12 -15.95 -23.61 25.24
C PHE A 12 -15.67 -23.39 26.73
N ILE A 13 -14.63 -22.65 27.10
CA ILE A 13 -14.24 -22.42 28.50
C ILE A 13 -15.41 -21.88 29.31
N LEU A 14 -16.06 -20.81 28.84
CA LEU A 14 -17.18 -20.18 29.54
C LEU A 14 -18.41 -21.11 29.60
N TYR A 15 -18.69 -21.83 28.50
CA TYR A 15 -19.77 -22.80 28.44
C TYR A 15 -19.61 -23.90 29.51
N PHE A 16 -18.40 -24.42 29.71
CA PHE A 16 -18.15 -25.45 30.73
C PHE A 16 -18.27 -24.91 32.15
N ILE A 17 -17.80 -23.69 32.42
CA ILE A 17 -17.94 -23.03 33.72
C ILE A 17 -19.43 -22.90 34.08
N ILE A 18 -20.25 -22.39 33.16
CA ILE A 18 -21.69 -22.21 33.41
C ILE A 18 -22.40 -23.57 33.51
N SER A 19 -22.05 -24.53 32.66
CA SER A 19 -22.61 -25.88 32.70
C SER A 19 -22.33 -26.56 34.04
N LEU A 20 -21.11 -26.44 34.57
CA LEU A 20 -20.76 -26.95 35.89
C LEU A 20 -21.60 -26.30 36.98
N PHE A 21 -21.75 -24.98 36.95
CA PHE A 21 -22.60 -24.24 37.89
C PHE A 21 -24.07 -24.72 37.84
N LEU A 22 -24.65 -24.89 36.65
CA LEU A 22 -26.00 -25.42 36.48
C LEU A 22 -26.17 -26.84 37.04
N ILE A 23 -25.20 -27.73 36.80
CA ILE A 23 -25.21 -29.10 37.33
C ILE A 23 -25.16 -29.11 38.86
N LEU A 24 -24.38 -28.21 39.46
CA LEU A 24 -24.25 -28.10 40.91
C LEU A 24 -25.52 -27.55 41.57
N THR A 25 -26.20 -26.60 40.91
CA THR A 25 -27.41 -25.93 41.43
C THR A 25 -28.70 -26.74 41.21
N THR A 26 -28.80 -27.51 40.11
CA THR A 26 -30.00 -28.31 39.77
C THR A 26 -30.08 -29.66 40.47
N LYS A 27 -30.02 -29.70 41.82
CA LYS A 27 -29.96 -30.95 42.61
C LYS A 27 -31.08 -31.96 42.28
N LYS A 28 -32.30 -31.51 42.00
CA LYS A 28 -33.46 -32.38 41.71
C LYS A 28 -33.48 -32.95 40.29
N THR A 29 -32.88 -32.25 39.32
CA THR A 29 -32.91 -32.60 37.88
C THR A 29 -31.52 -32.85 37.31
N ARG A 30 -30.52 -33.07 38.18
CA ARG A 30 -29.10 -33.15 37.83
C ARG A 30 -28.79 -34.10 36.67
N LEU A 31 -29.38 -35.29 36.66
CA LEU A 31 -29.19 -36.26 35.57
C LEU A 31 -29.70 -35.74 34.22
N THR A 32 -30.85 -35.05 34.21
CA THR A 32 -31.40 -34.43 33.00
C THR A 32 -30.53 -33.26 32.55
N THR A 33 -30.06 -32.43 33.48
CA THR A 33 -29.13 -31.32 33.18
C THR A 33 -27.82 -31.84 32.59
N ILE A 34 -27.23 -32.91 33.14
CA ILE A 34 -26.01 -33.52 32.59
C ILE A 34 -26.24 -34.01 31.15
N LYS A 35 -27.36 -34.70 30.89
CA LYS A 35 -27.70 -35.15 29.53
C LYS A 35 -27.87 -33.97 28.57
N ALA A 36 -28.56 -32.90 29.00
CA ALA A 36 -28.76 -31.70 28.22
C ALA A 36 -27.43 -30.98 27.91
N VAL A 37 -26.52 -30.86 28.88
CA VAL A 37 -25.18 -30.29 28.70
C VAL A 37 -24.39 -31.11 27.68
N ILE A 38 -24.31 -32.44 27.84
CA ILE A 38 -23.55 -33.27 26.89
C ILE A 38 -24.13 -33.17 25.48
N PHE A 39 -25.45 -33.20 25.35
CA PHE A 39 -26.11 -33.09 24.05
C PHE A 39 -25.89 -31.72 23.39
N ALA A 40 -26.07 -30.63 24.15
CA ALA A 40 -25.83 -29.28 23.67
C ALA A 40 -24.35 -29.08 23.28
N PHE A 41 -23.42 -29.61 24.07
CA PHE A 41 -21.99 -29.59 23.77
C PHE A 41 -21.67 -30.23 22.42
N ILE A 42 -22.16 -31.45 22.15
CA ILE A 42 -21.87 -32.17 20.90
C ILE A 42 -22.33 -31.36 19.68
N ILE A 43 -23.57 -30.87 19.71
CA ILE A 43 -24.13 -30.07 18.60
C ILE A 43 -23.34 -28.78 18.43
N LEU A 44 -23.12 -28.04 19.51
CA LEU A 44 -22.42 -26.76 19.44
C LEU A 44 -20.97 -26.92 19.05
N PHE A 45 -20.31 -28.00 19.46
CA PHE A 45 -18.92 -28.25 19.09
C PHE A 45 -18.79 -28.42 17.58
N ILE A 46 -19.70 -29.18 16.95
CA ILE A 46 -19.72 -29.34 15.49
C ILE A 46 -20.03 -28.02 14.80
N LEU A 47 -21.08 -27.31 15.23
CA LEU A 47 -21.46 -26.03 14.62
C LEU A 47 -20.35 -24.98 14.77
N ASN A 48 -19.77 -24.87 15.96
CA ASN A 48 -18.69 -23.93 16.23
C ASN A 48 -17.40 -24.32 15.51
N ALA A 49 -17.09 -25.61 15.37
CA ALA A 49 -15.97 -26.06 14.53
C ALA A 49 -16.15 -25.60 13.07
N VAL A 50 -17.39 -25.65 12.54
CA VAL A 50 -17.69 -25.11 11.21
C VAL A 50 -17.53 -23.59 11.18
N VAL A 51 -18.01 -22.86 12.20
CA VAL A 51 -17.81 -21.40 12.28
C VAL A 51 -16.32 -21.06 12.29
N VAL A 52 -15.52 -21.66 13.18
CA VAL A 52 -14.07 -21.46 13.27
C VAL A 52 -13.38 -21.84 11.96
N TYR A 53 -13.83 -22.91 11.31
CA TYR A 53 -13.33 -23.32 10.00
C TYR A 53 -13.63 -22.25 8.94
N LEU A 54 -14.78 -21.59 8.95
CA LEU A 54 -15.11 -20.59 7.92
C LEU A 54 -14.49 -19.22 8.20
N THR A 55 -14.42 -18.80 9.47
CA THR A 55 -13.99 -17.44 9.83
C THR A 55 -12.53 -17.31 10.22
N LEU A 56 -11.85 -18.43 10.53
CA LEU A 56 -10.44 -18.48 10.92
C LEU A 56 -10.07 -17.42 12.00
N PRO A 57 -10.81 -17.33 13.12
CA PRO A 57 -10.59 -16.27 14.09
C PRO A 57 -9.28 -16.50 14.83
N ALA A 58 -8.37 -15.54 14.76
CA ALA A 58 -7.09 -15.59 15.48
C ALA A 58 -7.33 -15.78 16.99
N ILE A 59 -6.46 -16.54 17.66
CA ILE A 59 -6.50 -16.80 19.11
C ILE A 59 -5.98 -15.57 19.85
N THR A 60 -6.80 -14.52 19.83
CA THR A 60 -6.62 -13.28 20.59
C THR A 60 -7.66 -13.19 21.69
N VAL A 61 -7.39 -12.39 22.73
CA VAL A 61 -8.33 -12.24 23.86
C VAL A 61 -9.71 -11.73 23.40
N PRO A 62 -9.83 -10.69 22.54
CA PRO A 62 -11.13 -10.25 22.04
C PRO A 62 -11.88 -11.33 21.27
N ASN A 63 -11.21 -12.01 20.34
CA ASN A 63 -11.84 -13.04 19.51
C ASN A 63 -12.31 -14.23 20.36
N MET A 64 -11.47 -14.69 21.28
CA MET A 64 -11.82 -15.80 22.16
C MET A 64 -12.92 -15.42 23.14
N ALA A 65 -12.96 -14.17 23.61
CA ALA A 65 -14.05 -13.68 24.45
C ALA A 65 -15.38 -13.68 23.68
N ILE A 66 -15.42 -13.17 22.45
CA ILE A 66 -16.63 -13.16 21.61
C ILE A 66 -17.12 -14.59 21.35
N LEU A 67 -16.23 -15.51 20.97
CA LEU A 67 -16.61 -16.90 20.73
C LEU A 67 -17.11 -17.58 22.03
N ASN A 68 -16.42 -17.38 23.16
CA ASN A 68 -16.86 -17.93 24.44
C ASN A 68 -18.24 -17.40 24.87
N LEU A 69 -18.50 -16.11 24.71
CA LEU A 69 -19.80 -15.51 25.01
C LEU A 69 -20.89 -16.05 24.08
N GLY A 70 -20.61 -16.17 22.79
CA GLY A 70 -21.53 -16.74 21.80
C GLY A 70 -21.87 -18.21 22.09
N VAL A 71 -20.87 -19.06 22.28
CA VAL A 71 -21.04 -20.49 22.60
C VAL A 71 -21.77 -20.66 23.94
N ALA A 72 -21.40 -19.88 24.96
CA ALA A 72 -22.09 -19.90 26.24
C ALA A 72 -23.56 -19.50 26.10
N PHE A 73 -23.86 -18.40 25.41
CA PHE A 73 -25.22 -17.91 25.24
C PHE A 73 -26.12 -18.92 24.50
N ILE A 74 -25.66 -19.46 23.37
CA ILE A 74 -26.43 -20.47 22.61
C ILE A 74 -26.53 -21.78 23.39
N GLY A 75 -25.45 -22.19 24.07
CA GLY A 75 -25.43 -23.36 24.95
C GLY A 75 -26.45 -23.30 26.07
N MET A 76 -26.62 -22.13 26.67
CA MET A 76 -27.63 -21.92 27.70
C MET A 76 -29.04 -22.06 27.17
N ILE A 77 -29.34 -21.46 26.01
CA ILE A 77 -30.64 -21.63 25.34
C ILE A 77 -30.90 -23.12 25.10
N GLY A 78 -29.92 -23.84 24.56
CA GLY A 78 -30.01 -25.28 24.33
C GLY A 78 -30.32 -26.05 25.62
N ILE A 79 -29.56 -25.83 26.70
CA ILE A 79 -29.76 -26.52 27.98
C ILE A 79 -31.17 -26.27 28.54
N TYR A 80 -31.63 -25.01 28.59
CA TYR A 80 -32.96 -24.68 29.10
C TYR A 80 -34.10 -25.29 28.28
N SER A 81 -33.95 -25.37 26.96
CA SER A 81 -34.91 -26.05 26.09
C SER A 81 -35.07 -27.53 26.43
N PHE A 82 -33.98 -28.22 26.78
CA PHE A 82 -34.00 -29.65 27.14
C PHE A 82 -34.43 -29.93 28.58
N THR A 83 -34.13 -29.04 29.53
CA THR A 83 -34.48 -29.24 30.95
C THR A 83 -35.91 -28.83 31.28
N LEU A 84 -36.68 -28.27 30.33
CA LEU A 84 -38.08 -27.81 30.48
C LEU A 84 -38.31 -26.78 31.61
N THR A 85 -37.25 -26.35 32.29
CA THR A 85 -37.22 -25.14 33.09
C THR A 85 -37.32 -23.98 32.12
N LYS A 86 -38.52 -23.40 31.97
CA LYS A 86 -38.82 -22.35 31.00
C LYS A 86 -38.43 -20.96 31.52
N PRO A 87 -37.41 -20.30 30.94
CA PRO A 87 -37.38 -18.83 30.90
C PRO A 87 -38.02 -18.26 29.62
N PHE A 88 -38.16 -19.03 28.53
CA PHE A 88 -38.50 -18.49 27.19
C PHE A 88 -39.83 -18.94 26.55
N ILE A 89 -40.65 -19.77 27.22
CA ILE A 89 -41.94 -20.24 26.64
C ILE A 89 -43.10 -19.85 27.57
N GLY A 90 -43.39 -18.56 27.63
CA GLY A 90 -44.53 -17.96 28.32
C GLY A 90 -44.56 -16.44 28.14
N ALA A 91 -45.75 -15.83 28.18
CA ALA A 91 -45.98 -14.39 27.93
C ALA A 91 -45.26 -13.41 28.88
N ASN A 92 -44.50 -13.92 29.87
CA ASN A 92 -43.62 -13.16 30.76
C ASN A 92 -42.25 -13.85 30.77
N ILE A 93 -41.34 -13.42 29.89
CA ILE A 93 -39.95 -13.89 29.84
C ILE A 93 -39.27 -13.39 31.12
N LYS A 94 -39.22 -14.23 32.16
CA LYS A 94 -38.40 -13.98 33.34
C LYS A 94 -37.03 -14.58 33.07
N PHE A 95 -36.07 -13.74 32.70
CA PHE A 95 -34.66 -14.16 32.64
C PHE A 95 -34.23 -14.58 34.05
N ASP A 96 -33.61 -15.75 34.16
CA ASP A 96 -32.96 -16.12 35.42
C ASP A 96 -31.67 -15.30 35.61
N THR A 97 -31.20 -15.24 36.85
CA THR A 97 -30.04 -14.41 37.23
C THR A 97 -28.78 -14.75 36.42
N ILE A 98 -28.65 -16.00 35.98
CA ILE A 98 -27.54 -16.48 35.16
C ILE A 98 -27.62 -15.90 33.75
N SER A 99 -28.80 -15.99 33.09
CA SER A 99 -29.00 -15.44 31.75
C SER A 99 -28.84 -13.92 31.73
N VAL A 100 -29.37 -13.23 32.74
CA VAL A 100 -29.14 -11.79 32.92
C VAL A 100 -27.65 -11.49 33.12
N GLY A 101 -26.97 -12.29 33.94
CA GLY A 101 -25.53 -12.15 34.18
C GLY A 101 -24.69 -12.30 32.91
N ILE A 102 -24.97 -13.31 32.07
CA ILE A 102 -24.25 -13.51 30.80
C ILE A 102 -24.51 -12.34 29.85
N ILE A 103 -25.77 -11.92 29.69
CA ILE A 103 -26.09 -10.77 28.81
C ILE A 103 -25.39 -9.51 29.31
N ALA A 104 -25.42 -9.24 30.62
CA ALA A 104 -24.75 -8.09 31.22
C ALA A 104 -23.22 -8.16 31.02
N VAL A 105 -22.60 -9.32 31.23
CA VAL A 105 -21.17 -9.54 31.00
C VAL A 105 -20.81 -9.40 29.52
N SER A 106 -21.63 -9.90 28.61
CA SER A 106 -21.42 -9.74 27.16
C SER A 106 -21.44 -8.27 26.74
N ILE A 107 -22.43 -7.51 27.22
CA ILE A 107 -22.55 -6.07 26.96
C ILE A 107 -21.35 -5.33 27.55
N LEU A 108 -20.97 -5.65 28.79
CA LEU A 108 -19.82 -5.05 29.45
C LEU A 108 -18.51 -5.38 28.71
N ALA A 109 -18.31 -6.63 28.31
CA ALA A 109 -17.13 -7.05 27.57
C ALA A 109 -17.03 -6.31 26.22
N LEU A 110 -18.13 -6.15 25.50
CA LEU A 110 -18.16 -5.39 24.25
C LEU A 110 -17.79 -3.93 24.46
N ILE A 111 -18.31 -3.29 25.51
CA ILE A 111 -17.93 -1.91 25.89
C ILE A 111 -16.44 -1.84 26.24
N VAL A 112 -15.95 -2.75 27.09
CA VAL A 112 -14.56 -2.78 27.55
C VAL A 112 -13.59 -2.99 26.38
N PHE A 113 -13.81 -3.98 25.51
CA PHE A 113 -12.95 -4.21 24.35
C PHE A 113 -13.00 -3.07 23.34
N SER A 114 -14.15 -2.38 23.20
CA SER A 114 -14.24 -1.19 22.35
C SER A 114 -13.40 -0.04 22.91
N ILE A 115 -13.47 0.23 24.22
CA ILE A 115 -12.67 1.26 24.89
C ILE A 115 -11.17 0.93 24.80
N LEU A 116 -10.80 -0.33 25.09
CA LEU A 116 -9.41 -0.79 24.98
C LEU A 116 -8.90 -0.67 23.54
N GLY A 117 -9.72 -1.06 22.56
CA GLY A 117 -9.39 -0.97 21.14
C GLY A 117 -9.14 0.47 20.67
N ILE A 118 -9.92 1.44 21.17
CA ILE A 118 -9.70 2.86 20.89
C ILE A 118 -8.42 3.35 21.58
N SER A 119 -8.23 3.00 22.84
CA SER A 119 -7.03 3.40 23.60
C SER A 119 -5.73 2.84 22.99
N ALA A 120 -5.79 1.66 22.37
CA ALA A 120 -4.63 1.03 21.73
C ALA A 120 -4.24 1.67 20.40
N LEU A 121 -5.08 2.52 19.79
CA LEU A 121 -4.74 3.23 18.55
C LEU A 121 -3.50 4.13 18.73
N ASN A 122 -3.39 4.77 19.90
CA ASN A 122 -2.21 5.53 20.27
C ASN A 122 -0.97 4.62 20.34
N ASN A 123 -1.08 3.45 20.98
CA ASN A 123 0.04 2.52 21.08
C ASN A 123 0.48 2.01 19.71
N SER A 124 -0.47 1.68 18.82
CA SER A 124 -0.15 1.31 17.44
C SER A 124 0.55 2.45 16.70
N TYR A 125 0.10 3.70 16.87
CA TYR A 125 0.78 4.87 16.28
C TYR A 125 2.22 5.05 16.82
N GLU A 126 2.42 4.87 18.12
CA GLU A 126 3.75 4.99 18.74
C GLU A 126 4.68 3.84 18.32
N SER A 127 4.14 2.65 18.00
CA SER A 127 4.92 1.51 17.52
C SER A 127 5.44 1.66 16.08
N ILE A 128 4.96 2.66 15.32
CA ILE A 128 5.45 2.94 13.96
C ILE A 128 6.88 3.47 14.03
N ALA A 129 7.80 2.78 13.37
CA ALA A 129 9.13 3.29 13.07
C ALA A 129 8.99 4.38 11.99
N LYS A 130 9.11 5.64 12.39
CA LYS A 130 8.85 6.80 11.52
C LYS A 130 9.98 7.80 11.53
N GLN A 131 10.30 8.33 10.35
CA GLN A 131 11.23 9.43 10.14
C GLN A 131 10.56 10.53 9.30
N GLU A 132 10.84 11.79 9.62
CA GLU A 132 10.49 12.92 8.77
C GLU A 132 11.73 13.40 8.00
N VAL A 133 11.55 13.66 6.71
CA VAL A 133 12.58 14.18 5.81
C VAL A 133 11.97 15.34 5.03
N GLU A 134 12.72 16.43 4.85
CA GLU A 134 12.17 17.58 4.12
C GLU A 134 11.87 17.23 2.66
N GLU A 135 12.84 16.66 1.95
CA GLU A 135 12.75 16.40 0.52
C GLU A 135 13.39 15.07 0.17
N ALA A 136 12.78 14.36 -0.78
CA ALA A 136 13.41 13.21 -1.40
C ALA A 136 14.59 13.66 -2.27
N LYS A 137 15.55 12.75 -2.44
CA LYS A 137 16.66 12.94 -3.37
C LYS A 137 16.11 13.22 -4.77
N PRO A 138 16.71 14.16 -5.52
CA PRO A 138 16.42 14.32 -6.93
C PRO A 138 16.61 12.99 -7.66
N LEU A 139 15.70 12.71 -8.58
CA LEU A 139 15.76 11.53 -9.43
C LEU A 139 17.03 11.55 -10.27
N ASP A 140 17.82 10.48 -10.19
CA ASP A 140 19.03 10.32 -10.98
C ASP A 140 18.72 10.43 -12.48
N LYS A 141 19.65 11.01 -13.25
CA LYS A 141 19.54 11.23 -14.70
C LYS A 141 19.35 9.92 -15.48
N ASP A 142 19.93 8.84 -14.98
CA ASP A 142 19.90 7.52 -15.61
C ASP A 142 18.76 6.67 -15.06
N ALA A 143 18.18 7.06 -13.91
CA ALA A 143 16.97 6.46 -13.36
C ALA A 143 15.76 6.98 -14.13
N THR A 144 15.16 6.12 -14.95
CA THR A 144 13.86 6.42 -15.52
C THR A 144 12.80 5.92 -14.54
N PRO A 145 11.84 6.75 -14.10
CA PRO A 145 10.79 6.33 -13.19
C PRO A 145 9.77 5.55 -14.03
N ILE A 146 10.12 4.34 -14.44
CA ILE A 146 9.27 3.52 -15.29
C ILE A 146 8.59 2.51 -14.39
N VAL A 147 7.35 2.81 -14.03
CA VAL A 147 6.45 1.76 -13.59
C VAL A 147 5.26 1.71 -14.53
N VAL A 148 5.17 0.58 -15.22
CA VAL A 148 4.01 0.15 -15.99
C VAL A 148 2.86 -0.02 -15.02
N SER A 149 1.69 0.54 -15.33
CA SER A 149 0.54 0.40 -14.44
C SER A 149 0.14 -1.08 -14.29
N PRO A 150 -0.22 -1.54 -13.07
CA PRO A 150 -0.68 -2.91 -12.86
C PRO A 150 -1.89 -3.28 -13.73
N GLU A 151 -2.75 -2.31 -14.05
CA GLU A 151 -3.90 -2.49 -14.94
C GLU A 151 -3.47 -2.87 -16.37
N PHE A 152 -2.48 -2.15 -16.93
CA PHE A 152 -1.94 -2.49 -18.24
C PHE A 152 -1.28 -3.87 -18.24
N ALA A 153 -0.46 -4.15 -17.23
CA ALA A 153 0.21 -5.44 -17.07
C ALA A 153 -0.82 -6.58 -17.00
N ARG A 154 -1.87 -6.42 -16.18
CA ARG A 154 -2.97 -7.38 -16.04
C ARG A 154 -3.66 -7.63 -17.38
N ASN A 155 -3.99 -6.59 -18.13
CA ASN A 155 -4.61 -6.73 -19.45
C ASN A 155 -3.74 -7.51 -20.45
N LYS A 156 -2.43 -7.27 -20.46
CA LYS A 156 -1.50 -7.95 -21.35
C LYS A 156 -1.33 -9.42 -20.98
N VAL A 157 -1.20 -9.71 -19.68
CA VAL A 157 -1.12 -11.08 -19.14
C VAL A 157 -2.43 -11.84 -19.41
N GLN A 158 -3.59 -11.22 -19.19
CA GLN A 158 -4.89 -11.84 -19.41
C GLN A 158 -5.09 -12.25 -20.88
N LYS A 159 -4.62 -11.44 -21.84
CA LYS A 159 -4.62 -11.82 -23.27
C LYS A 159 -3.71 -13.00 -23.58
N SER A 160 -2.70 -13.24 -22.75
CA SER A 160 -1.73 -14.33 -22.90
C SER A 160 -2.13 -15.60 -22.16
N MET A 161 -3.26 -15.62 -21.44
CA MET A 161 -3.75 -16.80 -20.70
C MET A 161 -3.99 -18.04 -21.57
N SER A 162 -4.17 -17.88 -22.89
CA SER A 162 -4.37 -18.98 -23.83
C SER A 162 -3.20 -19.96 -23.92
N VAL A 163 -2.00 -19.57 -23.47
CA VAL A 163 -0.83 -20.46 -23.40
C VAL A 163 -0.87 -21.40 -22.19
N VAL A 164 -1.72 -21.12 -21.19
CA VAL A 164 -1.85 -21.94 -19.98
C VAL A 164 -2.55 -23.26 -20.34
N PRO A 165 -1.96 -24.42 -19.98
CA PRO A 165 -2.61 -25.71 -20.15
C PRO A 165 -3.98 -25.74 -19.45
N ASN A 166 -5.02 -26.26 -20.12
CA ASN A 166 -6.37 -26.31 -19.58
C ASN A 166 -6.89 -24.95 -19.06
N THR A 167 -6.55 -23.85 -19.74
CA THR A 167 -6.91 -22.46 -19.35
C THR A 167 -8.37 -22.28 -18.89
N GLN A 168 -9.33 -23.08 -19.38
CA GLN A 168 -10.72 -23.06 -18.94
C GLN A 168 -10.96 -23.46 -17.46
N PHE A 169 -9.91 -23.81 -16.72
CA PHE A 169 -9.94 -24.11 -15.29
C PHE A 169 -9.49 -22.92 -14.44
N TYR A 170 -8.91 -21.90 -15.06
CA TYR A 170 -8.13 -20.92 -14.36
C TYR A 170 -8.42 -19.48 -14.78
N ASP A 171 -8.35 -18.59 -13.80
CA ASP A 171 -8.33 -17.15 -13.93
C ASP A 171 -6.95 -16.60 -13.53
N LEU A 172 -6.73 -15.32 -13.81
CA LEU A 172 -5.51 -14.63 -13.41
C LEU A 172 -5.66 -14.08 -11.98
N GLY A 173 -4.77 -14.48 -11.07
CA GLY A 173 -4.72 -14.02 -9.69
C GLY A 173 -4.32 -12.56 -9.53
N LYS A 174 -4.13 -12.11 -8.29
CA LYS A 174 -3.61 -10.77 -7.97
C LYS A 174 -2.20 -10.62 -8.57
N LEU A 175 -1.94 -9.49 -9.23
CA LEU A 175 -0.59 -9.15 -9.67
C LEU A 175 0.17 -8.62 -8.47
N GLN A 176 1.41 -9.04 -8.31
CA GLN A 176 2.35 -8.54 -7.32
C GLN A 176 3.60 -8.04 -8.04
N VAL A 177 4.12 -6.86 -7.68
CA VAL A 177 5.42 -6.42 -8.18
C VAL A 177 6.53 -6.95 -7.28
N GLN A 178 7.63 -7.41 -7.88
CA GLN A 178 8.78 -7.96 -7.19
C GLN A 178 10.04 -7.68 -8.03
N LYS A 179 11.20 -7.58 -7.37
CA LYS A 179 12.49 -7.62 -8.04
C LYS A 179 13.00 -9.06 -8.09
N ILE A 180 13.30 -9.56 -9.29
CA ILE A 180 13.89 -10.89 -9.52
C ILE A 180 15.23 -10.68 -10.22
N GLY A 181 16.33 -10.95 -9.52
CA GLY A 181 17.65 -10.52 -9.96
C GLY A 181 17.73 -8.99 -10.04
N ASP A 182 18.03 -8.45 -11.22
CA ASP A 182 18.09 -7.00 -11.48
C ASP A 182 16.82 -6.45 -12.17
N GLU A 183 15.82 -7.30 -12.43
CA GLU A 183 14.61 -6.92 -13.15
C GLU A 183 13.43 -6.74 -12.19
N VAL A 184 12.76 -5.60 -12.26
CA VAL A 184 11.47 -5.38 -11.59
C VAL A 184 10.35 -5.92 -12.49
N VAL A 185 9.60 -6.90 -11.99
CA VAL A 185 8.57 -7.62 -12.73
C VAL A 185 7.28 -7.70 -11.94
N PHE A 186 6.15 -7.76 -12.65
CA PHE A 186 4.90 -8.24 -12.09
C PHE A 186 4.84 -9.77 -12.18
N VAL A 187 4.52 -10.40 -11.07
CA VAL A 187 4.22 -11.82 -10.94
C VAL A 187 2.71 -11.98 -10.74
N ALA A 188 2.09 -12.92 -11.46
CA ALA A 188 0.66 -13.20 -11.32
C ALA A 188 0.42 -14.72 -11.28
N PRO A 189 -0.18 -15.27 -10.21
CA PRO A 189 -0.48 -16.69 -10.16
C PRO A 189 -1.63 -17.03 -11.11
N VAL A 190 -1.59 -18.23 -11.66
CA VAL A 190 -2.77 -18.85 -12.27
C VAL A 190 -3.59 -19.47 -11.15
N GLU A 191 -4.86 -19.08 -11.06
CA GLU A 191 -5.74 -19.38 -9.94
C GLU A 191 -6.99 -20.13 -10.42
N PHE A 192 -7.57 -21.01 -9.60
CA PHE A 192 -8.79 -21.73 -10.01
C PHE A 192 -9.97 -20.77 -10.15
N SER A 193 -10.70 -20.85 -11.27
CA SER A 193 -11.87 -19.98 -11.49
C SER A 193 -13.06 -20.29 -10.57
N ASP A 194 -13.23 -21.56 -10.19
CA ASP A 194 -14.35 -21.98 -9.32
C ASP A 194 -14.09 -23.31 -8.61
N PHE A 195 -15.00 -23.68 -7.70
CA PHE A 195 -14.97 -24.93 -6.92
C PHE A 195 -14.88 -26.19 -7.78
N TRP A 196 -15.63 -26.26 -8.88
CA TRP A 196 -15.64 -27.42 -9.77
C TRP A 196 -14.38 -27.51 -10.62
N ARG A 197 -13.75 -26.38 -10.94
CA ARG A 197 -12.42 -26.35 -11.57
C ARG A 197 -11.35 -26.81 -10.59
N TYR A 198 -11.36 -26.30 -9.35
CA TYR A 198 -10.50 -26.79 -8.28
C TYR A 198 -10.63 -28.31 -8.09
N PHE A 199 -11.86 -28.82 -7.93
CA PHE A 199 -12.10 -30.24 -7.67
C PHE A 199 -11.62 -31.15 -8.80
N ARG A 200 -11.70 -30.69 -10.06
CA ARG A 200 -11.24 -31.46 -11.23
C ARG A 200 -9.76 -31.26 -11.57
N GLY A 201 -9.23 -30.06 -11.33
CA GLY A 201 -7.88 -29.65 -11.70
C GLY A 201 -6.82 -30.08 -10.69
N ASN A 202 -7.19 -30.16 -9.40
CA ASN A 202 -6.33 -30.54 -8.26
C ASN A 202 -5.16 -29.58 -7.97
N GLU A 203 -4.45 -29.12 -9.00
CA GLU A 203 -3.34 -28.16 -8.94
C GLU A 203 -3.51 -27.07 -10.02
N THR A 204 -2.97 -25.89 -9.75
CA THR A 204 -2.83 -24.82 -10.75
C THR A 204 -1.56 -25.04 -11.57
N GLU A 205 -1.45 -24.41 -12.74
CA GLU A 205 -0.40 -24.71 -13.71
C GLU A 205 0.86 -23.85 -13.58
N GLY A 206 0.84 -22.74 -12.83
CA GLY A 206 1.99 -21.86 -12.70
C GLY A 206 1.64 -20.40 -12.49
N TYR A 207 2.50 -19.53 -13.00
CA TYR A 207 2.37 -18.09 -12.88
C TYR A 207 2.91 -17.38 -14.12
N PHE A 208 2.52 -16.13 -14.30
CA PHE A 208 3.07 -15.25 -15.32
C PHE A 208 4.05 -14.26 -14.71
N THR A 209 5.07 -13.89 -15.49
CA THR A 209 5.93 -12.73 -15.24
C THR A 209 5.84 -11.76 -16.40
N ILE A 210 5.84 -10.46 -16.13
CA ILE A 210 5.96 -9.40 -17.14
C ILE A 210 6.78 -8.26 -16.55
N SER A 211 7.63 -7.60 -17.35
CA SER A 211 8.37 -6.43 -16.87
C SER A 211 7.44 -5.35 -16.33
N ALA A 212 7.77 -4.81 -15.17
CA ALA A 212 7.12 -3.64 -14.60
C ALA A 212 7.73 -2.33 -15.12
N THR A 213 8.82 -2.40 -15.90
CA THR A 213 9.58 -1.23 -16.37
C THR A 213 9.62 -1.11 -17.89
N ASP A 214 9.10 -2.09 -18.64
CA ASP A 214 9.02 -2.05 -20.10
C ASP A 214 7.60 -2.32 -20.60
N ILE A 215 6.98 -1.28 -21.17
CA ILE A 215 5.63 -1.33 -21.76
C ILE A 215 5.54 -2.31 -22.95
N ASN A 216 6.66 -2.56 -23.63
CA ASN A 216 6.73 -3.43 -24.80
C ASN A 216 6.94 -4.91 -24.43
N ALA A 217 7.39 -5.20 -23.21
CA ALA A 217 7.68 -6.55 -22.72
C ALA A 217 6.46 -7.49 -22.82
N GLN A 218 6.68 -8.72 -23.27
CA GLN A 218 5.61 -9.70 -23.38
C GLN A 218 5.50 -10.54 -22.10
N PRO A 219 4.28 -10.94 -21.69
CA PRO A 219 4.11 -11.89 -20.60
C PRO A 219 4.81 -13.22 -20.89
N LYS A 220 5.49 -13.75 -19.87
CA LYS A 220 6.12 -15.07 -19.88
C LYS A 220 5.38 -15.97 -18.90
N PHE A 221 4.88 -17.11 -19.38
CA PHE A 221 4.30 -18.13 -18.52
C PHE A 221 5.41 -19.07 -18.01
N VAL A 222 5.45 -19.29 -16.70
CA VAL A 222 6.34 -20.25 -16.05
C VAL A 222 5.49 -21.36 -15.46
N GLN A 223 5.72 -22.59 -15.93
CA GLN A 223 5.00 -23.74 -15.42
C GLN A 223 5.56 -24.14 -14.05
N SER A 224 4.71 -24.09 -13.03
CA SER A 224 5.05 -24.53 -11.67
C SER A 224 3.77 -24.94 -10.97
N LYS A 225 3.57 -26.25 -10.78
CA LYS A 225 2.31 -26.73 -10.23
C LYS A 225 2.15 -26.32 -8.77
N MET A 226 1.04 -25.69 -8.44
CA MET A 226 0.74 -25.24 -7.09
C MET A 226 -0.58 -25.84 -6.63
N ARG A 227 -0.54 -26.55 -5.51
CA ARG A 227 -1.71 -27.18 -4.88
C ARG A 227 -2.35 -26.26 -3.84
N TYR A 228 -1.54 -25.43 -3.18
CA TYR A 228 -1.97 -24.54 -2.11
C TYR A 228 -1.93 -23.10 -2.63
N THR A 229 -3.09 -22.50 -2.85
CA THR A 229 -3.27 -21.16 -3.44
C THR A 229 -4.40 -20.39 -2.75
N ASN A 230 -4.59 -19.10 -3.06
CA ASN A 230 -5.73 -18.32 -2.58
C ASN A 230 -7.08 -18.90 -3.06
N SER A 231 -7.17 -19.25 -4.35
CA SER A 231 -8.33 -19.90 -4.97
C SER A 231 -8.54 -21.38 -4.62
N SER A 232 -7.58 -22.03 -3.96
CA SER A 232 -7.73 -23.42 -3.55
C SER A 232 -8.74 -23.54 -2.41
N PHE A 233 -9.52 -24.63 -2.41
CA PHE A 233 -10.58 -24.84 -1.40
C PHE A 233 -10.11 -25.69 -0.22
N PHE A 234 -10.90 -25.62 0.86
CA PHE A 234 -10.69 -26.39 2.08
C PHE A 234 -9.27 -26.20 2.67
N ASN A 235 -8.60 -27.28 3.08
CA ASN A 235 -7.26 -27.30 3.64
C ASN A 235 -6.15 -26.99 2.62
N HIS A 236 -6.48 -26.80 1.35
CA HIS A 236 -5.53 -26.28 0.36
C HIS A 236 -5.56 -24.75 0.25
N ASN A 237 -6.55 -24.09 0.85
CA ASN A 237 -6.60 -22.63 0.90
C ASN A 237 -5.45 -22.07 1.73
N ILE A 238 -4.68 -21.13 1.17
CA ILE A 238 -3.44 -20.64 1.79
C ILE A 238 -3.66 -19.97 3.16
N ASN A 239 -4.72 -19.15 3.31
CA ASN A 239 -5.05 -18.50 4.58
C ASN A 239 -5.33 -19.54 5.68
N ARG A 240 -5.93 -20.68 5.31
CA ARG A 240 -6.21 -21.78 6.24
C ARG A 240 -4.96 -22.61 6.57
N VAL A 241 -4.04 -22.75 5.62
CA VAL A 241 -2.73 -23.37 5.86
C VAL A 241 -1.97 -22.54 6.90
N ILE A 242 -1.87 -21.24 6.67
CA ILE A 242 -1.19 -20.29 7.58
C ILE A 242 -1.87 -20.28 8.96
N TYR A 243 -3.21 -20.16 9.01
CA TYR A 243 -3.97 -20.20 10.25
C TYR A 243 -3.78 -21.52 11.02
N SER A 244 -3.66 -22.64 10.30
CA SER A 244 -3.46 -23.94 10.94
C SER A 244 -2.11 -24.06 11.64
N ALA A 245 -1.08 -23.37 11.13
CA ALA A 245 0.27 -23.34 11.68
C ALA A 245 0.39 -22.29 12.80
N PHE A 246 -0.14 -21.09 12.58
CA PHE A 246 0.01 -19.91 13.45
C PHE A 246 -1.35 -19.29 13.84
N PRO A 247 -2.22 -20.03 14.55
CA PRO A 247 -3.59 -19.57 14.85
C PRO A 247 -3.65 -18.38 15.82
N ASN A 248 -2.57 -18.09 16.55
CA ASN A 248 -2.47 -16.96 17.48
C ASN A 248 -2.03 -15.64 16.83
N TYR A 249 -1.75 -15.65 15.52
CA TYR A 249 -1.42 -14.45 14.75
C TYR A 249 -2.62 -13.98 13.95
N ILE A 250 -2.76 -12.67 13.79
CA ILE A 250 -3.72 -12.05 12.87
C ILE A 250 -3.06 -11.95 11.50
N GLN A 251 -3.75 -12.43 10.47
CA GLN A 251 -3.36 -12.29 9.06
C GLN A 251 -3.74 -10.89 8.55
N SER A 252 -2.81 -10.21 7.89
CA SER A 252 -3.06 -8.91 7.25
C SER A 252 -2.99 -9.02 5.73
N GLY A 253 -4.09 -8.71 5.05
CA GLY A 253 -4.19 -8.78 3.60
C GLY A 253 -4.33 -10.21 3.06
N GLU A 254 -4.40 -10.31 1.74
CA GLU A 254 -4.35 -11.59 1.02
C GLU A 254 -2.89 -12.06 0.86
N ALA A 255 -2.64 -13.36 0.84
CA ALA A 255 -1.29 -13.86 0.59
C ALA A 255 -0.85 -13.54 -0.84
N GLN A 256 0.33 -12.95 -0.99
CA GLN A 256 0.90 -12.53 -2.27
C GLN A 256 1.83 -13.60 -2.82
N ILE A 257 1.88 -13.75 -4.14
CA ILE A 257 2.86 -14.65 -4.76
C ILE A 257 4.18 -13.91 -4.95
N GLU A 258 5.27 -14.57 -4.58
CA GLU A 258 6.64 -14.13 -4.85
C GLU A 258 7.47 -15.31 -5.35
N VAL A 259 8.52 -15.02 -6.11
CA VAL A 259 9.30 -16.03 -6.81
C VAL A 259 10.76 -15.88 -6.41
N ASP A 260 11.40 -16.99 -6.05
CA ASP A 260 12.83 -16.97 -5.75
C ASP A 260 13.71 -16.93 -7.01
N ASP A 261 15.00 -16.72 -6.82
CA ASP A 261 15.98 -16.65 -7.94
C ASP A 261 16.06 -17.94 -8.77
N GLN A 262 15.54 -19.06 -8.27
CA GLN A 262 15.48 -20.34 -9.00
C GLN A 262 14.17 -20.50 -9.78
N GLY A 263 13.25 -19.53 -9.70
CA GLY A 263 11.95 -19.56 -10.36
C GLY A 263 10.91 -20.39 -9.60
N LYS A 264 11.13 -20.71 -8.33
CA LYS A 264 10.12 -21.39 -7.50
C LYS A 264 9.18 -20.35 -6.89
N PRO A 265 7.86 -20.50 -7.04
CA PRO A 265 6.89 -19.61 -6.42
C PRO A 265 6.67 -19.96 -4.95
N TRP A 266 6.36 -18.92 -4.17
CA TRP A 266 6.06 -18.94 -2.75
C TRP A 266 4.87 -18.02 -2.48
N TYR A 267 4.04 -18.34 -1.49
CA TYR A 267 3.06 -17.39 -0.98
C TYR A 267 3.59 -16.74 0.29
N VAL A 268 3.53 -15.41 0.34
CA VAL A 268 3.96 -14.60 1.47
C VAL A 268 2.77 -13.84 2.05
N GLN A 269 2.67 -13.78 3.38
CA GLN A 269 1.59 -13.03 4.04
C GLN A 269 2.08 -12.44 5.36
N THR A 270 1.80 -11.16 5.58
CA THR A 270 2.12 -10.47 6.83
C THR A 270 1.22 -10.96 7.97
N LEU A 271 1.87 -11.28 9.08
CA LEU A 271 1.25 -11.71 10.33
C LEU A 271 1.65 -10.76 11.45
N TYR A 272 0.75 -10.53 12.40
CA TYR A 272 1.10 -9.79 13.63
C TYR A 272 0.39 -10.34 14.85
N GLN A 273 0.99 -10.09 16.00
CA GLN A 273 0.31 -10.23 17.29
C GLN A 273 -0.22 -8.86 17.72
N PRO A 274 -1.43 -8.80 18.29
CA PRO A 274 -2.02 -7.52 18.63
C PRO A 274 -1.43 -6.90 19.89
N ILE A 275 -1.54 -5.58 20.01
CA ILE A 275 -1.17 -4.86 21.23
C ILE A 275 -2.15 -5.20 22.35
N GLY A 276 -1.62 -5.74 23.44
CA GLY A 276 -2.35 -5.98 24.69
C GLY A 276 -3.59 -6.87 24.51
N LEU A 277 -4.74 -6.42 25.01
CA LEU A 277 -6.01 -7.16 24.93
C LEU A 277 -6.89 -6.66 23.77
N THR A 278 -6.27 -6.26 22.67
CA THR A 278 -6.98 -5.73 21.49
C THR A 278 -6.73 -6.61 20.25
N ASN A 279 -7.18 -6.15 19.09
CA ASN A 279 -6.81 -6.69 17.78
C ASN A 279 -6.04 -5.64 16.95
N LYS A 280 -5.43 -4.63 17.59
CA LYS A 280 -4.69 -3.57 16.91
C LYS A 280 -3.25 -4.01 16.67
N PRO A 281 -2.67 -3.74 15.49
CA PRO A 281 -1.32 -4.18 15.15
C PRO A 281 -0.27 -3.48 16.02
N ASP A 282 0.77 -4.22 16.39
CA ASP A 282 2.03 -3.67 16.87
C ASP A 282 2.98 -3.56 15.68
N MET A 283 3.18 -2.34 15.18
CA MET A 283 3.99 -2.12 13.97
C MET A 283 5.48 -2.40 14.21
N SER A 284 5.90 -2.52 15.47
CA SER A 284 7.27 -2.88 15.83
C SER A 284 7.50 -4.40 15.89
N ASN A 285 6.42 -5.20 15.83
CA ASN A 285 6.46 -6.64 16.03
C ASN A 285 5.66 -7.38 14.94
N LEU A 286 6.10 -7.18 13.71
CA LEU A 286 5.51 -7.76 12.50
C LEU A 286 6.31 -9.00 12.08
N HIS A 287 5.61 -9.96 11.51
CA HIS A 287 6.18 -11.20 10.99
C HIS A 287 5.68 -11.45 9.58
N VAL A 288 6.37 -12.32 8.83
CA VAL A 288 5.92 -12.81 7.53
C VAL A 288 5.88 -14.33 7.52
N ALA A 289 4.74 -14.88 7.10
CA ALA A 289 4.61 -16.29 6.81
C ALA A 289 4.98 -16.55 5.34
N VAL A 290 5.92 -17.47 5.12
CA VAL A 290 6.34 -17.93 3.79
C VAL A 290 5.88 -19.37 3.62
N VAL A 291 5.05 -19.62 2.62
CA VAL A 291 4.39 -20.90 2.39
C VAL A 291 4.87 -21.53 1.09
N ASP A 292 5.25 -22.80 1.17
CA ASP A 292 5.51 -23.63 -0.01
C ASP A 292 4.16 -24.06 -0.64
N PRO A 293 3.83 -23.63 -1.87
CA PRO A 293 2.54 -23.91 -2.50
C PRO A 293 2.39 -25.37 -2.97
N VAL A 294 3.43 -26.21 -2.84
CA VAL A 294 3.42 -27.63 -3.16
C VAL A 294 3.27 -28.48 -1.90
N SER A 295 4.03 -28.16 -0.84
CA SER A 295 4.11 -28.99 0.38
C SER A 295 3.20 -28.52 1.52
N SER A 296 2.70 -27.28 1.49
CA SER A 296 2.01 -26.57 2.60
C SER A 296 2.86 -26.29 3.84
N GLU A 297 4.19 -26.47 3.76
CA GLU A 297 5.09 -26.04 4.82
C GLU A 297 5.03 -24.52 4.97
N VAL A 298 4.92 -24.05 6.22
CA VAL A 298 4.87 -22.63 6.56
C VAL A 298 6.06 -22.31 7.44
N SER A 299 6.90 -21.40 6.98
CA SER A 299 7.98 -20.80 7.77
C SER A 299 7.53 -19.42 8.24
N LEU A 300 7.87 -19.05 9.47
CA LEU A 300 7.58 -17.75 10.04
C LEU A 300 8.90 -17.03 10.32
N TYR A 301 9.00 -15.79 9.86
CA TYR A 301 10.17 -14.94 10.07
C TYR A 301 9.74 -13.60 10.68
N ASP A 302 10.62 -12.99 11.46
CA ASP A 302 10.57 -11.55 11.65
C ASP A 302 10.76 -10.87 10.30
N VAL A 303 10.07 -9.75 10.04
CA VAL A 303 10.00 -9.15 8.69
C VAL A 303 11.37 -8.79 8.10
N ALA A 304 12.32 -8.38 8.94
CA ALA A 304 13.69 -8.06 8.53
C ALA A 304 14.58 -9.30 8.28
N GLU A 305 14.18 -10.47 8.80
CA GLU A 305 14.94 -11.72 8.70
C GLU A 305 14.37 -12.66 7.62
N ALA A 306 13.36 -12.20 6.87
CA ALA A 306 12.77 -12.95 5.78
C ALA A 306 13.81 -13.27 4.68
N PRO A 307 13.65 -14.38 3.93
CA PRO A 307 14.52 -14.70 2.81
C PRO A 307 14.68 -13.54 1.82
N ALA A 308 15.85 -13.42 1.19
CA ALA A 308 16.18 -12.27 0.33
C ALA A 308 15.23 -12.06 -0.86
N PHE A 309 14.58 -13.13 -1.36
CA PHE A 309 13.60 -12.99 -2.44
C PHE A 309 12.28 -12.35 -1.98
N VAL A 310 11.99 -12.30 -0.67
CA VAL A 310 10.73 -11.79 -0.12
C VAL A 310 10.73 -10.26 -0.05
N GLU A 311 10.21 -9.59 -1.05
CA GLU A 311 10.16 -8.11 -1.11
C GLU A 311 9.01 -7.53 -0.28
N GLY A 312 7.83 -8.15 -0.31
CA GLY A 312 6.62 -7.70 0.36
C GLY A 312 6.39 -8.40 1.70
N SER A 313 7.33 -8.28 2.65
CA SER A 313 7.10 -8.82 4.01
C SER A 313 5.94 -8.12 4.73
N ILE A 314 5.73 -6.85 4.40
CA ILE A 314 4.60 -6.00 4.80
C ILE A 314 3.60 -5.98 3.66
N SER A 315 2.34 -6.32 3.93
CA SER A 315 1.28 -6.31 2.93
C SER A 315 0.78 -4.89 2.67
N SER A 316 0.28 -4.66 1.46
CA SER A 316 -0.33 -3.38 1.06
C SER A 316 -1.43 -2.92 2.01
N GLU A 317 -2.22 -3.85 2.55
CA GLU A 317 -3.30 -3.59 3.51
C GLU A 317 -2.76 -3.13 4.87
N LEU A 318 -1.63 -3.69 5.31
CA LEU A 318 -0.99 -3.26 6.55
C LEU A 318 -0.34 -1.88 6.36
N ALA A 319 0.37 -1.66 5.25
CA ALA A 319 0.95 -0.36 4.91
C ALA A 319 -0.12 0.75 4.82
N SER A 320 -1.27 0.46 4.22
CA SER A 320 -2.42 1.37 4.18
C SER A 320 -2.97 1.65 5.59
N THR A 321 -3.09 0.62 6.42
CA THR A 321 -3.48 0.77 7.84
C THR A 321 -2.48 1.64 8.61
N GLU A 322 -1.18 1.44 8.37
CA GLU A 322 -0.09 2.18 8.97
C GLU A 322 -0.12 3.66 8.57
N ASN A 323 -0.26 3.96 7.28
CA ASN A 323 -0.45 5.33 6.78
C ASN A 323 -1.66 6.01 7.39
N ASN A 324 -2.78 5.29 7.51
CA ASN A 324 -3.96 5.80 8.18
C ASN A 324 -3.72 6.07 9.67
N TYR A 325 -2.93 5.23 10.36
CA TYR A 325 -2.62 5.42 11.78
C TYR A 325 -1.66 6.59 11.98
N PHE A 326 -0.60 6.66 11.17
CA PHE A 326 0.36 7.76 11.10
C PHE A 326 -0.35 9.11 10.89
N GLY A 327 -1.25 9.19 9.92
CA GLY A 327 -1.97 10.42 9.60
C GLY A 327 -3.03 10.83 10.63
N LYS A 328 -3.87 9.89 11.08
CA LYS A 328 -5.03 10.21 11.94
C LYS A 328 -4.69 10.37 13.41
N TYR A 329 -3.81 9.53 13.93
CA TYR A 329 -3.59 9.43 15.38
C TYR A 329 -2.39 10.24 15.88
N VAL A 330 -1.90 11.17 15.06
CA VAL A 330 -1.05 12.27 15.51
C VAL A 330 -1.73 12.99 16.68
N HIS A 331 -1.02 13.15 17.80
CA HIS A 331 -1.53 13.65 19.09
C HIS A 331 -2.69 12.84 19.70
N GLY A 332 -2.91 11.60 19.24
CA GLY A 332 -3.87 10.65 19.79
C GLY A 332 -5.28 10.66 19.20
N TRP A 333 -6.06 9.64 19.54
CA TRP A 333 -7.40 9.42 18.95
C TRP A 333 -8.43 10.51 19.29
N LEU A 334 -8.32 11.20 20.43
CA LEU A 334 -9.19 12.34 20.74
C LEU A 334 -8.93 13.51 19.78
N ASN A 335 -7.66 13.73 19.43
CA ASN A 335 -7.30 14.73 18.43
C ASN A 335 -7.86 14.34 17.06
N SER A 336 -7.82 13.07 16.67
CA SER A 336 -8.34 12.61 15.38
C SER A 336 -9.84 12.89 15.18
N ILE A 337 -10.61 13.00 16.27
CA ILE A 337 -12.06 13.24 16.23
C ILE A 337 -12.39 14.72 16.44
N PHE A 338 -11.84 15.35 17.49
CA PHE A 338 -12.28 16.68 17.94
C PHE A 338 -11.31 17.79 17.56
N GLY A 339 -10.01 17.59 17.77
CA GLY A 339 -9.01 18.66 17.60
C GLY A 339 -8.58 18.84 16.14
N LYS A 340 -8.46 17.73 15.40
CA LYS A 340 -7.95 17.62 14.03
C LYS A 340 -6.63 18.37 13.80
N LYS A 341 -5.83 18.59 14.86
CA LYS A 341 -4.55 19.29 14.78
C LYS A 341 -3.53 18.38 14.13
N ASP A 342 -2.84 18.85 13.09
CA ASP A 342 -1.80 18.14 12.34
C ASP A 342 -2.24 16.80 11.71
N VAL A 343 -3.54 16.48 11.77
CA VAL A 343 -4.14 15.26 11.21
C VAL A 343 -4.02 15.31 9.70
N LYS A 344 -3.68 14.15 9.13
CA LYS A 344 -3.52 13.94 7.69
C LYS A 344 -4.31 12.70 7.28
N ILE A 345 -4.82 12.69 6.06
CA ILE A 345 -5.58 11.58 5.51
C ILE A 345 -4.81 11.03 4.31
N PRO A 346 -4.47 9.74 4.29
CA PRO A 346 -3.88 9.13 3.10
C PRO A 346 -4.88 9.18 1.94
N ASN A 347 -4.40 9.48 0.75
CA ASN A 347 -5.22 9.49 -0.46
C ASN A 347 -5.44 8.07 -1.00
N GLU A 348 -6.67 7.80 -1.44
CA GLU A 348 -7.13 6.50 -1.94
C GLU A 348 -6.88 6.35 -3.46
N SER A 349 -5.68 6.72 -3.92
CA SER A 349 -5.29 6.63 -5.35
C SER A 349 -4.28 5.52 -5.64
N GLY A 350 -3.89 4.75 -4.62
CA GLY A 350 -2.93 3.68 -4.76
C GLY A 350 -3.40 2.52 -5.63
N THR A 351 -2.47 1.76 -6.19
CA THR A 351 -2.79 0.61 -7.06
C THR A 351 -3.08 -0.68 -6.29
N GLU A 352 -2.68 -0.77 -5.02
CA GLU A 352 -2.91 -1.91 -4.14
C GLU A 352 -3.37 -1.45 -2.76
N SER A 353 -4.65 -1.65 -2.43
CA SER A 353 -5.19 -1.33 -1.10
C SER A 353 -4.88 0.10 -0.64
N ASP A 354 -5.00 1.08 -1.56
CA ASP A 354 -4.73 2.51 -1.38
C ASP A 354 -3.25 2.93 -1.25
N VAL A 355 -2.31 1.99 -1.38
CA VAL A 355 -0.88 2.27 -1.53
C VAL A 355 -0.38 1.89 -2.93
N THR A 356 0.72 2.47 -3.38
CA THR A 356 1.36 2.07 -4.64
C THR A 356 2.76 1.52 -4.40
N PRO A 357 3.05 0.26 -4.74
CA PRO A 357 4.41 -0.24 -4.64
C PRO A 357 5.32 0.40 -5.71
N ILE A 358 6.47 0.88 -5.27
CA ILE A 358 7.52 1.47 -6.09
C ILE A 358 8.88 0.91 -5.66
N PHE A 359 9.91 1.08 -6.49
CA PHE A 359 11.28 0.67 -6.16
C PHE A 359 12.18 1.90 -6.13
N ASP A 360 13.06 1.96 -5.13
CA ASP A 360 14.06 3.02 -5.03
C ASP A 360 15.32 2.72 -5.86
N GLU A 361 16.30 3.61 -5.77
CA GLU A 361 17.61 3.50 -6.44
C GLU A 361 18.43 2.26 -6.03
N ASN A 362 18.20 1.74 -4.82
CA ASN A 362 18.86 0.53 -4.31
C ASN A 362 18.09 -0.74 -4.74
N GLY A 363 16.92 -0.57 -5.36
CA GLY A 363 16.01 -1.64 -5.72
C GLY A 363 15.26 -2.20 -4.52
N GLU A 364 15.11 -1.43 -3.45
CA GLU A 364 14.23 -1.78 -2.33
C GLU A 364 12.80 -1.34 -2.66
N MET A 365 11.83 -2.19 -2.32
CA MET A 365 10.42 -1.91 -2.54
C MET A 365 9.85 -1.03 -1.42
N HIS A 366 9.12 0.01 -1.79
CA HIS A 366 8.42 0.91 -0.88
C HIS A 366 6.95 1.08 -1.30
N TYR A 367 6.07 1.32 -0.34
CA TYR A 367 4.69 1.72 -0.58
C TYR A 367 4.55 3.24 -0.54
N PHE A 368 4.23 3.82 -1.69
CA PHE A 368 3.96 5.25 -1.85
C PHE A 368 2.49 5.58 -1.57
N THR A 369 2.29 6.63 -0.77
CA THR A 369 0.98 7.26 -0.54
C THR A 369 1.15 8.75 -0.26
N ASP A 370 0.41 9.60 -0.97
CA ASP A 370 0.31 11.03 -0.65
C ASP A 370 -0.73 11.29 0.45
N MET A 371 -0.50 12.36 1.20
CA MET A 371 -1.25 12.72 2.40
C MET A 371 -1.94 14.05 2.18
N SER A 372 -3.24 14.12 2.44
CA SER A 372 -4.06 15.33 2.28
C SER A 372 -4.64 15.83 3.61
N SER A 373 -5.22 17.03 3.57
CA SER A 373 -5.88 17.62 4.73
C SER A 373 -7.23 16.94 5.02
N PRO A 374 -7.60 16.73 6.30
CA PRO A 374 -8.92 16.20 6.68
C PRO A 374 -10.06 17.20 6.46
N LYS A 375 -9.77 18.40 5.98
CA LYS A 375 -10.78 19.44 5.72
C LYS A 375 -11.35 19.24 4.33
N GLU A 376 -12.66 18.98 4.28
CA GLU A 376 -13.43 18.96 3.04
C GLU A 376 -13.19 20.29 2.29
N ASN A 377 -12.83 20.22 1.01
CA ASN A 377 -12.45 21.33 0.12
C ASN A 377 -11.00 21.84 0.19
N ILE A 378 -10.04 21.05 0.69
CA ILE A 378 -8.61 21.28 0.44
C ILE A 378 -8.09 20.15 -0.44
N ASP A 379 -7.94 20.44 -1.74
CA ASP A 379 -7.43 19.52 -2.75
C ASP A 379 -5.91 19.70 -2.91
N SER A 380 -5.20 19.70 -1.78
CA SER A 380 -3.75 19.86 -1.75
C SER A 380 -3.10 18.79 -0.89
N ALA A 381 -2.01 18.22 -1.39
CA ALA A 381 -1.16 17.35 -0.61
C ALA A 381 -0.39 18.17 0.44
N LEU A 382 -0.27 17.58 1.62
CA LEU A 382 0.55 18.04 2.74
C LEU A 382 1.92 17.34 2.75
N GLY A 383 2.19 16.49 1.76
CA GLY A 383 3.38 15.63 1.67
C GLY A 383 3.01 14.22 1.25
N TYR A 384 3.98 13.31 1.31
CA TYR A 384 3.77 11.90 0.98
C TYR A 384 4.65 11.00 1.84
N THR A 385 4.31 9.72 1.86
CA THR A 385 4.97 8.68 2.65
C THR A 385 5.53 7.61 1.75
N LEU A 386 6.67 7.06 2.16
CA LEU A 386 7.24 5.81 1.67
C LEU A 386 7.35 4.86 2.85
N ILE A 387 6.68 3.71 2.79
CA ILE A 387 6.82 2.63 3.77
C ILE A 387 7.66 1.52 3.14
N ASN A 388 8.81 1.19 3.73
CA ASN A 388 9.64 0.09 3.24
C ASN A 388 8.86 -1.24 3.32
N ALA A 389 8.68 -1.92 2.19
CA ALA A 389 7.83 -3.11 2.10
C ALA A 389 8.41 -4.33 2.82
N ARG A 390 9.70 -4.30 3.16
CA ARG A 390 10.36 -5.34 3.96
C ARG A 390 10.35 -5.02 5.46
N THR A 391 10.70 -3.79 5.85
CA THR A 391 10.89 -3.46 7.29
C THR A 391 9.68 -2.80 7.95
N GLY A 392 8.79 -2.18 7.17
CA GLY A 392 7.70 -1.35 7.69
C GLY A 392 8.16 0.03 8.17
N GLU A 393 9.38 0.45 7.86
CA GLU A 393 9.83 1.81 8.21
C GLU A 393 9.14 2.86 7.34
N LEU A 394 8.50 3.84 7.99
CA LEU A 394 7.77 4.93 7.34
C LEU A 394 8.61 6.20 7.27
N VAL A 395 8.87 6.70 6.06
CA VAL A 395 9.47 8.00 5.82
C VAL A 395 8.42 8.96 5.31
N TYR A 396 8.23 10.09 6.00
CA TYR A 396 7.30 11.15 5.61
C TYR A 396 8.05 12.36 5.05
N PHE A 397 7.71 12.72 3.81
CA PHE A 397 8.27 13.85 3.08
C PHE A 397 7.34 15.06 3.16
N ASN A 398 7.73 16.09 3.90
CA ASN A 398 6.85 17.20 4.28
C ASN A 398 7.48 18.60 4.16
N GLY A 399 8.59 18.73 3.43
CA GLY A 399 9.25 20.00 3.17
C GLY A 399 8.33 21.00 2.49
N ALA A 400 8.70 22.29 2.56
CA ALA A 400 7.88 23.40 2.08
C ALA A 400 7.45 23.24 0.59
N GLN A 401 8.30 22.63 -0.24
CA GLN A 401 8.00 22.37 -1.65
C GLN A 401 6.93 21.30 -1.86
N ASN A 402 6.72 20.40 -0.89
CA ASN A 402 5.74 19.32 -0.95
C ASN A 402 4.43 19.67 -0.24
N ASN A 403 4.29 20.90 0.27
CA ASN A 403 3.12 21.36 1.00
C ASN A 403 2.31 22.32 0.13
N GLY A 404 1.00 22.10 0.03
CA GLY A 404 0.12 22.94 -0.79
C GLY A 404 0.22 22.64 -2.29
N ILE A 405 0.90 21.57 -2.67
CA ILE A 405 0.94 21.06 -4.04
C ILE A 405 -0.32 20.28 -4.36
N MET A 406 -0.60 20.10 -5.65
CA MET A 406 -1.66 19.22 -6.13
C MET A 406 -1.46 17.78 -5.63
N ASP A 407 -2.55 17.13 -5.26
CA ASP A 407 -2.55 15.74 -4.80
C ASP A 407 -2.68 14.72 -5.96
N SER A 408 -2.61 13.43 -5.64
CA SER A 408 -2.68 12.34 -6.62
C SER A 408 -4.00 12.33 -7.42
N LYS A 409 -5.10 12.76 -6.80
CA LYS A 409 -6.42 12.82 -7.44
C LYS A 409 -6.45 13.93 -8.46
N GLY A 410 -5.97 15.12 -8.11
CA GLY A 410 -5.79 16.25 -9.01
C GLY A 410 -4.93 15.88 -10.23
N ALA A 411 -3.81 15.18 -10.00
CA ALA A 411 -2.94 14.74 -11.09
C ALA A 411 -3.66 13.80 -12.09
N ARG A 412 -4.50 12.88 -11.59
CA ARG A 412 -5.34 12.03 -12.45
C ARG A 412 -6.40 12.84 -13.19
N GLU A 413 -7.02 13.81 -12.52
CA GLU A 413 -8.04 14.66 -13.14
C GLU A 413 -7.49 15.52 -14.29
N ILE A 414 -6.25 16.01 -14.20
CA ILE A 414 -5.60 16.73 -15.29
C ILE A 414 -5.55 15.85 -16.54
N VAL A 415 -5.07 14.61 -16.40
CA VAL A 415 -5.02 13.65 -17.51
C VAL A 415 -6.41 13.39 -18.08
N ASN A 416 -7.42 13.22 -17.23
CA ASN A 416 -8.80 12.95 -17.65
C ASN A 416 -9.41 14.13 -18.43
N LYS A 417 -9.03 15.37 -18.10
CA LYS A 417 -9.54 16.62 -18.71
C LYS A 417 -8.81 17.00 -19.99
N GLU A 418 -7.59 16.50 -20.21
CA GLU A 418 -6.80 16.82 -21.40
C GLU A 418 -7.35 16.16 -22.68
N PHE A 419 -7.81 14.90 -22.59
CA PHE A 419 -8.32 14.13 -23.74
C PHE A 419 -9.75 13.60 -23.51
N PRO A 420 -10.74 14.47 -23.25
CA PRO A 420 -12.10 14.07 -22.88
C PRO A 420 -12.80 13.28 -23.99
N GLU A 421 -12.48 13.55 -25.25
CA GLU A 421 -13.05 12.85 -26.41
C GLU A 421 -12.58 11.40 -26.52
N LYS A 422 -11.41 11.07 -25.95
CA LYS A 422 -10.85 9.71 -25.99
C LYS A 422 -11.22 8.89 -24.77
N ASN A 423 -11.79 9.52 -23.74
CA ASN A 423 -12.03 8.91 -22.42
C ASN A 423 -10.76 8.28 -21.84
N TRP A 424 -9.61 8.92 -22.05
CA TRP A 424 -8.37 8.48 -21.44
C TRP A 424 -8.34 8.83 -19.96
N THR A 425 -7.70 7.98 -19.16
CA THR A 425 -7.64 8.18 -17.72
C THR A 425 -6.22 8.15 -17.18
N GLY A 426 -5.96 8.97 -16.17
CA GLY A 426 -4.73 8.93 -15.37
C GLY A 426 -4.74 7.74 -14.42
N SER A 427 -3.66 6.96 -14.42
CA SER A 427 -3.45 5.79 -13.58
C SER A 427 -2.07 5.84 -12.93
N MET A 428 -1.98 5.29 -11.72
CA MET A 428 -0.73 5.18 -10.95
C MET A 428 0.08 6.50 -10.87
N PRO A 429 -0.49 7.58 -10.30
CA PRO A 429 0.25 8.83 -10.09
C PRO A 429 1.31 8.64 -9.00
N ILE A 430 2.57 8.91 -9.32
CA ILE A 430 3.70 8.85 -8.38
C ILE A 430 4.45 10.18 -8.37
N LEU A 431 4.76 10.68 -7.17
CA LEU A 431 5.47 11.95 -7.01
C LEU A 431 6.98 11.69 -6.94
N TYR A 432 7.71 12.33 -7.85
CA TYR A 432 9.18 12.32 -7.87
C TYR A 432 9.72 13.73 -7.70
N ASN A 433 10.96 13.85 -7.22
CA ASN A 433 11.71 15.10 -7.30
C ASN A 433 12.50 15.12 -8.62
N ILE A 434 12.08 15.90 -9.60
CA ILE A 434 12.78 16.04 -10.89
C ILE A 434 13.45 17.40 -10.93
N ASP A 435 14.78 17.40 -10.87
CA ASP A 435 15.63 18.60 -10.92
C ASP A 435 15.19 19.67 -9.88
N GLY A 436 14.86 19.23 -8.66
CA GLY A 436 14.41 20.12 -7.58
C GLY A 436 12.93 20.50 -7.61
N ASN A 437 12.15 19.92 -8.51
CA ASN A 437 10.72 20.17 -8.65
C ASN A 437 9.91 18.90 -8.32
N PRO A 438 8.94 18.97 -7.39
CA PRO A 438 7.98 17.90 -7.22
C PRO A 438 7.13 17.71 -8.49
N THR A 439 7.18 16.52 -9.06
CA THR A 439 6.55 16.18 -10.34
C THR A 439 5.77 14.88 -10.22
N TRP A 440 4.49 14.93 -10.58
CA TRP A 440 3.66 13.75 -10.75
C TRP A 440 3.97 13.07 -12.07
N VAL A 441 4.36 11.80 -12.00
CA VAL A 441 4.49 10.91 -13.16
C VAL A 441 3.24 10.03 -13.18
N VAL A 442 2.48 10.10 -14.27
CA VAL A 442 1.17 9.44 -14.41
C VAL A 442 1.14 8.62 -15.69
N ASN A 443 0.63 7.40 -15.61
CA ASN A 443 0.35 6.57 -16.78
C ASN A 443 -1.01 6.98 -17.38
N VAL A 444 -1.06 7.21 -18.68
CA VAL A 444 -2.30 7.52 -19.41
C VAL A 444 -2.82 6.25 -20.09
N LEU A 445 -4.00 5.80 -19.68
CA LEU A 445 -4.64 4.58 -20.18
C LEU A 445 -5.90 4.90 -21.00
N ASP A 446 -6.22 4.06 -21.98
CA ASP A 446 -7.52 4.09 -22.65
C ASP A 446 -8.60 3.33 -21.86
N PRO A 447 -9.89 3.40 -22.28
CA PRO A 447 -10.97 2.69 -21.59
C PRO A 447 -10.81 1.16 -21.51
N ASN A 448 -9.91 0.56 -22.29
CA ASN A 448 -9.59 -0.86 -22.23
C ASN A 448 -8.36 -1.14 -21.34
N GLY A 449 -7.91 -0.15 -20.57
CA GLY A 449 -6.71 -0.21 -19.72
C GLY A 449 -5.42 -0.43 -20.53
N LEU A 450 -5.36 0.04 -21.78
CA LEU A 450 -4.16 0.00 -22.59
C LEU A 450 -3.40 1.32 -22.49
N PHE A 451 -2.09 1.24 -22.28
CA PHE A 451 -1.21 2.40 -22.22
C PHE A 451 -1.22 3.21 -23.52
N LYS A 452 -1.17 4.53 -23.37
CA LYS A 452 -1.09 5.51 -24.46
C LYS A 452 0.10 6.45 -24.31
N HIS A 453 0.21 7.12 -23.17
CA HIS A 453 1.26 8.11 -22.91
C HIS A 453 1.69 8.09 -21.44
N TYR A 454 2.84 8.70 -21.18
CA TYR A 454 3.21 9.22 -19.87
C TYR A 454 2.83 10.69 -19.79
N ALA A 455 2.40 11.14 -18.61
CA ALA A 455 2.21 12.54 -18.28
C ALA A 455 3.15 12.92 -17.12
N TYR A 456 3.90 14.00 -17.28
CA TYR A 456 4.75 14.59 -16.25
C TYR A 456 4.14 15.95 -15.90
N ILE A 457 3.63 16.09 -14.68
CA ILE A 457 2.87 17.26 -14.23
C ILE A 457 3.59 17.89 -13.05
N LYS A 458 3.92 19.18 -13.14
CA LYS A 458 4.53 19.91 -12.02
C LYS A 458 3.52 20.00 -10.88
N ALA A 459 3.85 19.52 -9.69
CA ALA A 459 2.85 19.42 -8.62
C ALA A 459 2.42 20.80 -8.07
N ALA A 460 3.30 21.81 -8.19
CA ALA A 460 3.00 23.19 -7.79
C ALA A 460 2.24 24.01 -8.87
N ASP A 461 2.12 23.49 -10.10
CA ASP A 461 1.46 24.16 -11.22
C ASP A 461 0.71 23.14 -12.09
N SER A 462 -0.61 23.06 -11.91
CA SER A 462 -1.48 22.14 -12.63
C SER A 462 -1.51 22.36 -14.14
N ASP A 463 -1.16 23.56 -14.61
CA ASP A 463 -1.17 23.87 -16.04
C ASP A 463 0.14 23.45 -16.72
N PHE A 464 1.18 23.15 -15.93
CA PHE A 464 2.46 22.66 -16.44
C PHE A 464 2.44 21.13 -16.55
N VAL A 465 2.09 20.64 -17.74
CA VAL A 465 2.06 19.22 -18.08
C VAL A 465 2.78 18.93 -19.41
N VAL A 466 3.54 17.84 -19.44
CA VAL A 466 4.16 17.31 -20.65
C VAL A 466 3.74 15.85 -20.85
N PHE A 467 3.24 15.56 -22.06
CA PHE A 467 2.86 14.20 -22.49
C PHE A 467 3.86 13.64 -23.48
N GLY A 468 4.03 12.31 -23.49
CA GLY A 468 4.83 11.62 -24.49
C GLY A 468 4.70 10.10 -24.44
N ASP A 469 5.20 9.43 -25.48
CA ASP A 469 4.98 8.00 -25.69
C ASP A 469 5.86 7.10 -24.79
N THR A 470 7.03 7.59 -24.39
CA THR A 470 7.98 6.83 -23.56
C THR A 470 8.42 7.66 -22.37
N ALA A 471 8.61 7.02 -21.21
CA ALA A 471 8.93 7.72 -19.97
C ALA A 471 10.18 8.60 -20.10
N ARG A 472 11.23 8.10 -20.77
CA ARG A 472 12.48 8.83 -20.97
C ARG A 472 12.32 10.04 -21.90
N GLN A 473 11.64 9.88 -23.04
CA GLN A 473 11.41 11.02 -23.93
C GLN A 473 10.54 12.08 -23.28
N THR A 474 9.52 11.67 -22.51
CA THR A 474 8.66 12.61 -21.79
C THR A 474 9.43 13.32 -20.68
N LEU A 475 10.31 12.62 -19.95
CA LEU A 475 11.21 13.22 -18.96
C LEU A 475 12.15 14.25 -19.60
N ASP A 476 12.80 13.91 -20.72
CA ASP A 476 13.69 14.83 -21.43
C ASP A 476 12.94 16.07 -21.93
N ALA A 477 11.74 15.89 -22.47
CA ALA A 477 10.87 16.99 -22.90
C ALA A 477 10.38 17.84 -21.72
N TYR A 478 10.06 17.21 -20.59
CA TYR A 478 9.67 17.88 -19.36
C TYR A 478 10.80 18.73 -18.80
N ARG A 479 12.02 18.17 -18.69
CA ARG A 479 13.23 18.91 -18.26
C ARG A 479 13.52 20.11 -19.16
N LEU A 480 13.41 19.92 -20.48
CA LEU A 480 13.56 21.03 -21.43
C LEU A 480 12.50 22.11 -21.20
N ALA A 481 11.24 21.72 -21.00
CA ALA A 481 10.16 22.64 -20.72
C ALA A 481 10.36 23.38 -19.38
N LEU A 482 10.87 22.71 -18.34
CA LEU A 482 11.19 23.31 -17.05
C LEU A 482 12.27 24.39 -17.20
N ALA A 483 13.34 24.10 -17.97
CA ALA A 483 14.42 25.05 -18.21
C ALA A 483 13.96 26.26 -19.05
N GLN A 484 12.89 26.10 -19.83
CA GLN A 484 12.28 27.16 -20.65
C GLN A 484 11.10 27.85 -19.96
N ASP A 485 10.77 27.48 -18.72
CA ASP A 485 9.70 28.10 -17.96
C ASP A 485 10.27 29.25 -17.12
N PRO A 486 9.87 30.51 -17.40
CA PRO A 486 10.36 31.65 -16.66
C PRO A 486 10.06 31.60 -15.16
N SER A 487 9.00 30.88 -14.75
CA SER A 487 8.64 30.70 -13.33
C SER A 487 9.57 29.73 -12.59
N ASN A 488 10.35 28.92 -13.31
CA ASN A 488 11.26 27.91 -12.78
C ASN A 488 12.73 28.30 -12.81
N VAL A 489 13.06 29.44 -13.41
CA VAL A 489 14.42 30.00 -13.36
C VAL A 489 14.62 30.72 -12.04
N GLU A 490 14.37 30.01 -10.95
CA GLU A 490 14.78 30.35 -9.60
C GLU A 490 15.60 29.21 -9.03
N SER A 491 16.85 29.46 -8.62
CA SER A 491 17.60 28.45 -7.86
C SER A 491 16.79 28.07 -6.63
N THR A 492 16.46 26.79 -6.50
CA THR A 492 15.84 26.22 -5.30
C THR A 492 16.77 26.26 -4.08
N GLY A 493 17.94 26.91 -4.17
CA GLY A 493 18.89 27.13 -3.08
C GLY A 493 19.57 25.87 -2.55
N LYS A 494 19.26 24.69 -3.12
CA LYS A 494 19.62 23.39 -2.56
C LYS A 494 20.67 22.62 -3.36
N THR A 495 21.02 23.05 -4.56
CA THR A 495 22.16 22.52 -5.33
C THR A 495 23.34 23.48 -5.22
N ALA A 496 24.57 22.95 -5.09
CA ALA A 496 25.76 23.79 -5.00
C ALA A 496 25.90 24.66 -6.26
N LEU A 497 25.87 25.98 -6.09
CA LEU A 497 26.17 26.91 -7.17
C LEU A 497 27.64 26.78 -7.55
N GLU A 498 27.91 26.70 -8.84
CA GLU A 498 29.27 26.71 -9.38
C GLU A 498 29.60 28.05 -9.99
N ASP A 499 30.76 28.60 -9.61
CA ASP A 499 31.35 29.76 -10.26
C ASP A 499 31.85 29.38 -11.66
N ARG A 500 31.40 30.12 -12.67
CA ARG A 500 31.88 30.00 -14.04
C ARG A 500 32.26 31.36 -14.60
N ASN A 501 33.33 31.38 -15.36
CA ASN A 501 33.77 32.54 -16.11
C ASN A 501 33.96 32.16 -17.59
N GLY A 502 33.71 33.10 -18.48
CA GLY A 502 33.86 32.82 -19.89
C GLY A 502 33.46 33.95 -20.82
N ILE A 503 33.64 33.68 -22.10
CA ILE A 503 33.27 34.57 -23.20
C ILE A 503 32.03 34.01 -23.87
N ILE A 504 31.02 34.85 -24.11
CA ILE A 504 29.81 34.45 -24.84
C ILE A 504 30.15 34.08 -26.29
N ASP A 505 29.81 32.86 -26.72
CA ASP A 505 29.87 32.44 -28.12
C ASP A 505 28.54 32.71 -28.85
N ARG A 506 27.42 32.39 -28.20
CA ARG A 506 26.07 32.56 -28.75
C ARG A 506 25.11 32.98 -27.67
N VAL A 507 24.11 33.77 -28.05
CA VAL A 507 23.02 34.23 -27.19
C VAL A 507 21.71 34.20 -27.96
N VAL A 508 20.64 33.80 -27.29
CA VAL A 508 19.27 33.81 -27.78
C VAL A 508 18.39 34.39 -26.68
N VAL A 509 17.59 35.39 -27.04
CA VAL A 509 16.57 35.94 -26.14
C VAL A 509 15.21 35.47 -26.62
N THR A 510 14.49 34.76 -25.75
CA THR A 510 13.14 34.26 -26.01
C THR A 510 12.17 34.99 -25.10
N THR A 511 11.12 35.58 -25.68
CA THR A 511 10.04 36.21 -24.91
C THR A 511 8.89 35.22 -24.76
N LYS A 512 8.51 34.92 -23.52
CA LYS A 512 7.29 34.16 -23.20
C LYS A 512 6.41 35.04 -22.32
N ASP A 513 5.24 35.41 -22.83
CA ASP A 513 4.32 36.39 -22.25
C ASP A 513 5.00 37.73 -21.90
N THR A 514 5.28 37.98 -20.62
CA THR A 514 5.90 39.21 -20.09
C THR A 514 7.32 39.02 -19.59
N SER A 515 7.87 37.79 -19.64
CA SER A 515 9.21 37.47 -19.17
C SER A 515 10.14 37.11 -20.33
N GLN A 516 11.39 37.58 -20.26
CA GLN A 516 12.41 37.28 -21.25
C GLN A 516 13.41 36.28 -20.66
N LEU A 517 13.57 35.15 -21.33
CA LEU A 517 14.58 34.16 -21.04
C LEU A 517 15.78 34.40 -21.95
N VAL A 518 16.96 34.54 -21.35
CA VAL A 518 18.21 34.68 -22.08
C VAL A 518 18.97 33.36 -21.97
N GLN A 519 19.21 32.73 -23.12
CA GLN A 519 19.94 31.48 -23.23
C GLN A 519 21.25 31.72 -23.96
N PHE A 520 22.37 31.21 -23.44
CA PHE A 520 23.68 31.45 -24.04
C PHE A 520 24.63 30.25 -23.89
N LEU A 521 25.67 30.26 -24.73
CA LEU A 521 26.79 29.32 -24.72
C LEU A 521 28.09 30.07 -24.50
N LEU A 522 29.00 29.46 -23.74
CA LEU A 522 30.36 29.95 -23.58
C LEU A 522 31.30 29.32 -24.61
N VAL A 523 32.36 30.03 -24.98
CA VAL A 523 33.38 29.50 -25.91
C VAL A 523 34.01 28.23 -25.34
N GLY A 524 33.89 27.12 -26.07
CA GLY A 524 34.45 25.82 -25.66
C GLY A 524 33.58 25.02 -24.70
N ASP A 525 32.43 25.57 -24.30
CA ASP A 525 31.43 24.90 -23.47
C ASP A 525 30.17 24.60 -24.30
N LYS A 526 29.57 23.44 -24.05
CA LYS A 526 28.31 23.03 -24.70
C LYS A 526 27.10 23.21 -23.79
N THR A 527 27.32 23.59 -22.54
CA THR A 527 26.27 23.80 -21.54
C THR A 527 25.40 24.99 -21.94
N ILE A 528 24.08 24.79 -21.97
CA ILE A 528 23.11 25.86 -22.25
C ILE A 528 22.78 26.58 -20.95
N TYR A 529 23.36 27.76 -20.76
CA TYR A 529 23.07 28.61 -19.62
C TYR A 529 21.78 29.38 -19.86
N THR A 530 20.87 29.38 -18.89
CA THR A 530 19.58 30.09 -18.96
C THR A 530 19.45 31.03 -17.77
N VAL A 531 19.09 32.28 -18.03
CA VAL A 531 18.81 33.31 -17.02
C VAL A 531 17.49 34.02 -17.34
N ASN A 532 16.70 34.34 -16.30
CA ASN A 532 15.50 35.15 -16.44
C ASN A 532 15.86 36.63 -16.31
N SER A 533 15.39 37.44 -17.26
CA SER A 533 15.59 38.90 -17.25
C SER A 533 14.99 39.58 -16.01
N SER A 534 14.02 38.96 -15.32
CA SER A 534 13.50 39.49 -14.05
C SER A 534 14.56 39.50 -12.94
N LYS A 535 15.45 38.51 -12.91
CA LYS A 535 16.57 38.41 -11.96
C LYS A 535 17.78 39.21 -12.40
N ALA A 536 18.13 39.12 -13.68
CA ALA A 536 19.27 39.83 -14.26
C ALA A 536 18.82 40.68 -15.46
N PRO A 537 18.27 41.90 -15.24
CA PRO A 537 17.70 42.71 -16.32
C PRO A 537 18.68 43.02 -17.45
N LEU A 538 19.97 43.17 -17.14
CA LEU A 538 21.01 43.48 -18.13
C LEU A 538 21.38 42.28 -19.01
N SER A 539 20.99 41.06 -18.65
CA SER A 539 21.26 39.86 -19.45
C SER A 539 20.67 39.93 -20.86
N VAL A 540 19.59 40.70 -21.06
CA VAL A 540 18.94 40.88 -22.37
C VAL A 540 19.84 41.60 -23.39
N PHE A 541 20.89 42.27 -22.91
CA PHE A 541 21.88 42.97 -23.72
C PHE A 541 23.14 42.16 -23.99
N LEU A 542 23.22 40.91 -23.51
CA LEU A 542 24.37 40.03 -23.77
C LEU A 542 24.64 39.93 -25.28
N GLN A 543 25.91 40.03 -25.64
CA GLN A 543 26.41 39.92 -27.00
C GLN A 543 27.55 38.92 -27.10
N ARG A 544 27.77 38.41 -28.31
CA ARG A 544 28.92 37.56 -28.59
C ARG A 544 30.22 38.34 -28.36
N GLY A 545 31.11 37.76 -27.56
CA GLY A 545 32.38 38.38 -27.16
C GLY A 545 32.37 39.04 -25.78
N ASP A 546 31.21 39.18 -25.14
CA ASP A 546 31.13 39.70 -23.77
C ASP A 546 31.82 38.74 -22.80
N HIS A 547 32.54 39.32 -21.85
CA HIS A 547 33.15 38.59 -20.74
C HIS A 547 32.18 38.60 -19.57
N ILE A 548 31.93 37.42 -19.01
CA ILE A 548 30.99 37.27 -17.90
C ILE A 548 31.58 36.44 -16.77
N ASN A 549 31.15 36.75 -15.55
CA ASN A 549 31.25 35.87 -14.39
C ASN A 549 29.84 35.55 -13.92
N LEU A 550 29.58 34.28 -13.65
CA LEU A 550 28.26 33.80 -13.26
C LEU A 550 28.37 32.75 -12.16
N GLU A 551 27.32 32.68 -11.33
CA GLU A 551 27.04 31.54 -10.48
C GLU A 551 25.85 30.80 -11.07
N ALA A 552 26.00 29.50 -11.35
CA ALA A 552 24.92 28.69 -11.89
C ALA A 552 24.78 27.36 -11.16
N ASN A 553 23.54 26.90 -11.11
CA ASN A 553 23.23 25.52 -10.85
C ASN A 553 23.39 24.74 -12.16
N ILE A 554 24.44 23.92 -12.26
CA ILE A 554 24.68 23.07 -13.43
C ILE A 554 23.85 21.80 -13.29
N LEU A 555 22.99 21.56 -14.26
CA LEU A 555 22.14 20.37 -14.33
C LEU A 555 22.84 19.29 -15.17
N ASP A 556 22.67 18.03 -14.78
CA ASP A 556 23.31 16.88 -15.43
C ASP A 556 22.87 16.63 -16.89
N ASN A 557 21.85 17.35 -17.36
CA ASN A 557 21.31 17.28 -18.71
C ASN A 557 22.00 18.24 -19.72
N GLY A 558 23.11 18.88 -19.33
CA GLY A 558 23.84 19.83 -20.18
C GLY A 558 23.19 21.22 -20.26
N THR A 559 22.32 21.54 -19.30
CA THR A 559 21.78 22.89 -19.12
C THR A 559 22.21 23.44 -17.76
N ALA A 560 22.18 24.76 -17.60
CA ALA A 560 22.50 25.39 -16.34
C ALA A 560 21.54 26.56 -16.07
N ILE A 561 21.07 26.66 -14.83
CA ILE A 561 20.22 27.76 -14.37
C ILE A 561 21.14 28.78 -13.70
N VAL A 562 21.26 29.95 -14.31
CA VAL A 562 22.11 31.03 -13.81
C VAL A 562 21.38 31.79 -12.71
N GLU A 563 21.99 31.85 -11.53
CA GLU A 563 21.44 32.57 -10.38
C GLU A 563 21.94 34.01 -10.34
N THR A 564 23.24 34.22 -10.57
CA THR A 564 23.84 35.55 -10.66
C THR A 564 24.71 35.64 -11.92
N ILE A 565 24.75 36.81 -12.54
CA ILE A 565 25.59 37.10 -13.70
C ILE A 565 26.08 38.54 -13.64
N THR A 566 27.37 38.71 -13.87
CA THR A 566 28.03 40.00 -14.08
C THR A 566 28.62 40.01 -15.48
N ILE A 567 28.37 41.10 -16.19
CA ILE A 567 28.79 41.36 -17.56
C ILE A 567 29.77 42.53 -17.54
N GLU A 568 31.01 42.26 -17.91
CA GLU A 568 32.08 43.26 -17.91
C GLU A 568 31.69 44.45 -18.80
N GLY A 569 31.75 45.68 -18.25
CA GLY A 569 31.35 46.91 -18.95
C GLY A 569 29.85 47.24 -18.97
N LEU A 570 28.97 46.38 -18.45
CA LEU A 570 27.53 46.66 -18.30
C LEU A 570 27.04 46.63 -16.84
N THR A 571 27.63 45.79 -15.99
CA THR A 571 27.28 45.67 -14.56
C THR A 571 28.32 46.28 -13.60
N GLU A 572 29.33 46.97 -14.12
CA GLU A 572 30.34 47.68 -13.31
C GLU A 572 29.82 48.95 -12.62
#